data_AF-E3BNQ4-F1
#
_entry.id   AF-E3BNQ4-F1
#
_cell.length_a   1.000
_cell.length_b   1.000
_cell.length_c   1.000
_cell.angle_alpha   90.00
_cell.angle_beta   90.00
_cell.angle_gamma   90.00
#
_symmetry.space_group_name_H-M   'P 1'
#
loop_
_entity.id
_entity.type
_entity.pdbx_description
1 polymer ?
#
loop_
_entity_poly.entity_id
_entity_poly.type
_entity_poly.pdbx_seq_one_letter_code
_entity_poly.pdbx_strand_id
1 'polypeptide(L)'
;MQVSITTNKRLLTILITSTFISGCHWDTPEEAANYVSENISRNDVVRHLSELESRASKTALGNSSTRAAGTEGYHHSVDYVKQVMQDHGYNVSVQTLDFRAWQELPGTKLSVNNIDLTSSRNTPDNLTVDFTTMSYSGNSLGFIDSAATFITPDFQFDSPNYDDTDGCEPEDFNNINLQGRVAIIQRGGCSFNTKALNAELAGAKAVIIFNQGNSEGRKDAVNGTLGSDTEVSIPAFGARYELGAQWFELAKDIQVPVSFFINTKDELVETENVIAETVGGNKDNIVMLGAHLDSVPEGPGINDNGSGTAGLLEYAVTMAKLEAPVVNKLRFAWWAAEEAGLVGSQYYTNQLFAPLRSQAEREILDELGLDDPSQLTKEQLDLVEKRYYELNRVKMYLNFDMIGSPNYIFGVMDGDLSDTKDSPDNAYTGDFVPPFGTSHIESIFNQFFNQHSISTVPQALSKRSDYAGFADWGIAFGGLFTGAEKTKSQQEAEDFGGEADTAYDHCYHQACDDFNNVSQTALYTNTQSLAYVTTFYAFSEPLFPAQQPDKDDKIKISSQLIPERSRLRVGTRLKATSSLSDHGHFHGDLDQDID
;
A
#
# COMPACT_ATOMS: atom_id res chain seq x y z
N MET A 1 42.75 -42.66 64.79
CA MET A 1 41.63 -43.60 64.55
C MET A 1 40.40 -42.98 65.20
N GLN A 2 39.42 -42.35 64.51
CA GLN A 2 38.83 -42.64 63.19
C GLN A 2 38.45 -44.13 63.05
N VAL A 3 37.31 -44.59 62.50
CA VAL A 3 36.08 -44.00 61.92
C VAL A 3 35.10 -45.21 61.76
N SER A 4 33.76 -45.16 61.85
CA SER A 4 32.77 -44.18 62.35
C SER A 4 31.44 -44.95 62.62
N ILE A 5 30.34 -44.27 62.97
CA ILE A 5 28.97 -44.85 62.96
C ILE A 5 28.15 -44.15 61.86
N THR A 6 27.62 -44.93 60.91
CA THR A 6 26.83 -44.43 59.77
C THR A 6 25.39 -44.16 60.16
N THR A 7 24.99 -42.89 60.15
CA THR A 7 23.58 -42.48 60.30
C THR A 7 22.98 -42.19 58.92
N ASN A 8 22.02 -43.02 58.49
CA ASN A 8 21.30 -42.80 57.24
C ASN A 8 20.40 -41.55 57.34
N LYS A 9 20.79 -40.45 56.67
CA LYS A 9 19.87 -39.35 56.36
C LYS A 9 19.07 -39.72 55.12
N ARG A 10 17.74 -39.78 55.24
CA ARG A 10 16.85 -39.73 54.07
C ARG A 10 16.97 -38.34 53.46
N LEU A 11 17.43 -38.25 52.21
CA LEU A 11 17.28 -37.03 51.42
C LEU A 11 15.80 -36.90 51.06
N LEU A 12 15.15 -35.84 51.53
CA LEU A 12 13.83 -35.45 51.04
C LEU A 12 14.06 -34.62 49.78
N THR A 13 14.03 -35.27 48.62
CA THR A 13 14.11 -34.57 47.33
C THR A 13 12.83 -33.76 47.14
N ILE A 14 12.93 -32.45 47.32
CA ILE A 14 11.87 -31.53 46.91
C ILE A 14 11.89 -31.50 45.39
N LEU A 15 10.93 -32.18 44.75
CA LEU A 15 10.57 -31.84 43.38
C LEU A 15 9.95 -30.45 43.41
N ILE A 16 10.74 -29.44 43.06
CA ILE A 16 10.20 -28.17 42.60
C ILE A 16 9.64 -28.46 41.21
N THR A 17 8.32 -28.64 41.13
CA THR A 17 7.59 -28.70 39.86
C THR A 17 7.85 -27.43 39.07
N SER A 18 8.51 -27.56 37.92
CA SER A 18 8.81 -26.47 36.96
C SER A 18 7.56 -25.94 36.22
N THR A 19 6.37 -26.25 36.72
CA THR A 19 5.06 -26.02 36.07
C THR A 19 4.37 -24.74 36.52
N PHE A 20 5.07 -23.84 37.23
CA PHE A 20 4.51 -22.60 37.80
C PHE A 20 5.09 -21.31 37.22
N ILE A 21 6.03 -21.36 36.27
CA ILE A 21 6.64 -20.15 35.67
C ILE A 21 5.93 -19.76 34.36
N SER A 22 5.40 -20.71 33.60
CA SER A 22 4.70 -20.48 32.33
C SER A 22 3.30 -19.83 32.46
N GLY A 23 2.83 -19.57 33.69
CA GLY A 23 1.52 -18.96 33.94
C GLY A 23 1.54 -17.43 33.91
N CYS A 24 2.58 -16.80 34.46
CA CYS A 24 2.59 -15.36 34.73
C CYS A 24 2.82 -14.46 33.50
N HIS A 25 3.13 -15.03 32.33
CA HIS A 25 3.36 -14.25 31.11
C HIS A 25 2.07 -13.93 30.34
N TRP A 26 0.93 -14.51 30.73
CA TRP A 26 -0.34 -14.37 30.03
C TRP A 26 -1.44 -13.69 30.86
N ASP A 27 -1.08 -13.16 32.05
CA ASP A 27 -2.02 -12.58 33.01
C ASP A 27 -2.52 -11.19 32.59
N THR A 28 -1.71 -10.42 31.85
CA THR A 28 -2.09 -9.10 31.27
C THR A 28 -1.66 -8.97 29.80
N PRO A 29 -2.35 -8.12 29.00
CA PRO A 29 -1.95 -7.82 27.63
C PRO A 29 -0.52 -7.32 27.50
N GLU A 30 -0.05 -6.48 28.43
CA GLU A 30 1.29 -5.92 28.45
C GLU A 30 2.36 -6.95 28.81
N GLU A 31 2.11 -7.86 29.75
CA GLU A 31 3.05 -8.94 30.09
C GLU A 31 3.19 -9.93 28.93
N ALA A 32 2.08 -10.28 28.27
CA ALA A 32 2.09 -11.12 27.07
C ALA A 32 2.83 -10.45 25.91
N ALA A 33 2.55 -9.16 25.66
CA ALA A 33 3.18 -8.39 24.60
C ALA A 33 4.70 -8.25 24.78
N ASN A 34 5.16 -7.93 25.99
CA ASN A 34 6.59 -7.92 26.31
C ASN A 34 7.20 -9.32 26.12
N TYR A 35 6.60 -10.36 26.69
CA TYR A 35 7.14 -11.71 26.63
C TYR A 35 7.31 -12.21 25.19
N VAL A 36 6.32 -12.01 24.31
CA VAL A 36 6.42 -12.43 22.90
C VAL A 36 7.43 -11.57 22.13
N SER A 37 7.41 -10.24 22.31
CA SER A 37 8.36 -9.32 21.70
C SER A 37 9.83 -9.62 22.05
N GLU A 38 10.11 -9.97 23.30
CA GLU A 38 11.45 -10.36 23.77
C GLU A 38 11.93 -11.72 23.22
N ASN A 39 11.02 -12.56 22.73
CA ASN A 39 11.33 -13.89 22.18
C ASN A 39 11.47 -13.92 20.64
N ILE A 40 11.22 -12.80 19.94
CA ILE A 40 11.47 -12.68 18.49
C ILE A 40 12.95 -12.92 18.17
N SER A 41 13.26 -13.87 17.28
CA SER A 41 14.63 -14.19 16.90
C SER A 41 15.09 -13.37 15.70
N ARG A 42 16.00 -12.41 15.92
CA ARG A 42 16.63 -11.61 14.83
C ARG A 42 17.14 -12.49 13.69
N ASN A 43 17.79 -13.60 14.04
CA ASN A 43 18.36 -14.53 13.06
C ASN A 43 17.29 -15.21 12.23
N ASP A 44 16.11 -15.48 12.79
CA ASP A 44 15.01 -16.11 12.08
C ASP A 44 14.27 -15.10 11.18
N VAL A 45 14.05 -13.85 11.60
CA VAL A 45 13.54 -12.79 10.69
C VAL A 45 14.45 -12.66 9.46
N VAL A 46 15.76 -12.59 9.69
CA VAL A 46 16.77 -12.50 8.62
C VAL A 46 16.80 -13.78 7.76
N ARG A 47 16.60 -14.96 8.35
CA ARG A 47 16.43 -16.22 7.60
C ARG A 47 15.19 -16.19 6.71
N HIS A 48 14.07 -15.63 7.16
CA HIS A 48 12.86 -15.48 6.34
C HIS A 48 13.11 -14.59 5.10
N LEU A 49 13.87 -13.48 5.22
CA LEU A 49 14.28 -12.69 4.06
C LEU A 49 15.13 -13.47 3.06
N SER A 50 16.13 -14.20 3.52
CA SER A 50 17.01 -15.00 2.65
C SER A 50 16.23 -16.11 1.92
N GLU A 51 15.25 -16.72 2.58
CA GLU A 51 14.34 -17.68 1.94
C GLU A 51 13.47 -17.02 0.86
N LEU A 52 12.92 -15.83 1.09
CA LEU A 52 12.16 -15.08 0.08
C LEU A 52 13.04 -14.70 -1.12
N GLU A 53 14.24 -14.16 -0.88
CA GLU A 53 15.19 -13.80 -1.96
C GLU A 53 15.61 -15.02 -2.80
N SER A 54 15.85 -16.17 -2.16
CA SER A 54 16.21 -17.41 -2.86
C SER A 54 15.12 -17.89 -3.84
N ARG A 55 13.86 -17.47 -3.61
CA ARG A 55 12.70 -17.72 -4.48
C ARG A 55 12.45 -16.60 -5.48
N ALA A 56 12.94 -15.39 -5.17
CA ALA A 56 12.89 -14.18 -5.98
C ALA A 56 14.07 -14.02 -6.99
N SER A 57 15.03 -14.96 -6.98
CA SER A 57 16.31 -14.87 -7.70
C SER A 57 16.36 -15.65 -9.02
N LYS A 58 17.04 -15.09 -10.03
CA LYS A 58 17.11 -15.66 -11.40
C LYS A 58 17.61 -17.10 -11.41
N THR A 59 16.75 -18.03 -11.81
CA THR A 59 17.14 -19.42 -12.06
C THR A 59 18.02 -19.50 -13.31
N ALA A 60 18.82 -20.56 -13.43
CA ALA A 60 19.69 -20.78 -14.59
C ALA A 60 18.94 -20.98 -15.93
N LEU A 61 17.61 -20.98 -15.92
CA LEU A 61 16.74 -21.14 -17.10
C LEU A 61 16.15 -19.81 -17.60
N GLY A 62 16.27 -18.71 -16.85
CA GLY A 62 15.95 -17.36 -17.33
C GLY A 62 14.46 -16.97 -17.42
N ASN A 63 13.54 -17.78 -16.90
CA ASN A 63 12.15 -17.36 -16.66
C ASN A 63 12.10 -16.29 -15.55
N SER A 64 11.01 -15.51 -15.52
CA SER A 64 10.84 -14.43 -14.53
C SER A 64 10.97 -14.97 -13.11
N SER A 65 11.83 -14.32 -12.32
CA SER A 65 12.20 -14.81 -11.00
C SER A 65 11.74 -13.96 -9.85
N THR A 66 11.32 -12.71 -10.07
CA THR A 66 10.89 -11.81 -8.98
C THR A 66 9.61 -12.32 -8.32
N ARG A 67 9.08 -11.62 -7.31
CA ARG A 67 7.78 -11.96 -6.72
C ARG A 67 6.62 -11.17 -7.37
N ALA A 68 6.79 -10.58 -8.55
CA ALA A 68 5.68 -9.92 -9.23
C ALA A 68 4.48 -10.86 -9.40
N ALA A 69 3.26 -10.34 -9.19
CA ALA A 69 2.05 -11.16 -9.15
C ALA A 69 1.87 -12.01 -10.42
N GLY A 70 1.57 -13.31 -10.23
CA GLY A 70 1.46 -14.30 -11.31
C GLY A 70 2.78 -14.84 -11.88
N THR A 71 3.94 -14.50 -11.29
CA THR A 71 5.24 -15.12 -11.65
C THR A 71 5.53 -16.40 -10.88
N GLU A 72 6.46 -17.23 -11.39
CA GLU A 72 6.94 -18.43 -10.69
C GLU A 72 7.51 -18.08 -9.29
N GLY A 73 8.25 -16.96 -9.15
CA GLY A 73 8.81 -16.52 -7.87
C GLY A 73 7.74 -16.12 -6.84
N TYR A 74 6.62 -15.55 -7.30
CA TYR A 74 5.46 -15.31 -6.44
C TYR A 74 4.86 -16.62 -5.91
N HIS A 75 4.54 -17.58 -6.79
CA HIS A 75 3.97 -18.87 -6.37
C HIS A 75 4.91 -19.67 -5.44
N HIS A 76 6.23 -19.64 -5.68
CA HIS A 76 7.20 -20.25 -4.76
C HIS A 76 7.18 -19.60 -3.37
N SER A 77 6.90 -18.30 -3.29
CA SER A 77 6.82 -17.54 -2.05
C SER A 77 5.49 -17.77 -1.33
N VAL A 78 4.39 -17.90 -2.08
CA VAL A 78 3.09 -18.37 -1.59
C VAL A 78 3.22 -19.74 -0.93
N ASP A 79 3.84 -20.71 -1.61
CA ASP A 79 4.08 -22.05 -1.07
C ASP A 79 4.98 -22.05 0.17
N TYR A 80 5.97 -21.15 0.24
CA TYR A 80 6.80 -20.97 1.43
C TYR A 80 5.98 -20.50 2.64
N VAL A 81 5.19 -19.43 2.48
CA VAL A 81 4.31 -18.90 3.53
C VAL A 81 3.31 -19.98 3.98
N LYS A 82 2.66 -20.67 3.03
CA LYS A 82 1.74 -21.78 3.31
C LYS A 82 2.42 -22.87 4.15
N GLN A 83 3.60 -23.32 3.74
CA GLN A 83 4.34 -24.38 4.43
C GLN A 83 4.74 -23.96 5.86
N VAL A 84 5.33 -22.77 6.02
CA VAL A 84 5.73 -22.26 7.36
C VAL A 84 4.52 -22.18 8.29
N MET A 85 3.40 -21.64 7.83
CA MET A 85 2.20 -21.48 8.67
C MET A 85 1.54 -22.85 8.99
N GLN A 86 1.50 -23.78 8.05
CA GLN A 86 0.98 -25.14 8.28
C GLN A 86 1.85 -25.94 9.25
N ASP A 87 3.18 -25.89 9.13
CA ASP A 87 4.11 -26.57 10.03
C ASP A 87 4.02 -26.06 11.48
N HIS A 88 3.58 -24.81 11.67
CA HIS A 88 3.34 -24.18 12.97
C HIS A 88 1.87 -24.25 13.42
N GLY A 89 1.05 -25.08 12.77
CA GLY A 89 -0.29 -25.45 13.23
C GLY A 89 -1.39 -24.40 12.95
N TYR A 90 -1.15 -23.45 12.06
CA TYR A 90 -2.17 -22.48 11.64
C TYR A 90 -3.16 -23.09 10.63
N ASN A 91 -4.41 -22.64 10.68
CA ASN A 91 -5.39 -22.95 9.66
C ASN A 91 -5.14 -22.07 8.44
N VAL A 92 -4.54 -22.62 7.38
CA VAL A 92 -4.20 -21.88 6.16
C VAL A 92 -5.24 -22.12 5.06
N SER A 93 -5.64 -21.03 4.41
CA SER A 93 -6.49 -21.00 3.22
C SER A 93 -5.87 -20.06 2.17
N VAL A 94 -6.14 -20.34 0.90
CA VAL A 94 -5.77 -19.46 -0.21
C VAL A 94 -7.03 -18.88 -0.84
N GLN A 95 -7.01 -17.60 -1.18
CA GLN A 95 -8.04 -16.94 -1.99
C GLN A 95 -7.43 -16.56 -3.34
N THR A 96 -7.79 -17.34 -4.35
CA THR A 96 -7.38 -17.17 -5.74
C THR A 96 -8.18 -16.05 -6.41
N LEU A 97 -7.53 -15.25 -7.26
CA LEU A 97 -8.15 -14.20 -8.07
C LEU A 97 -7.47 -14.09 -9.45
N ASP A 98 -8.27 -13.76 -10.46
CA ASP A 98 -7.77 -13.36 -11.78
C ASP A 98 -7.17 -11.94 -11.68
N PHE A 99 -5.97 -11.75 -12.24
CA PHE A 99 -5.26 -10.48 -12.28
C PHE A 99 -4.77 -10.21 -13.71
N ARG A 100 -4.93 -8.96 -14.18
CA ARG A 100 -4.33 -8.50 -15.43
C ARG A 100 -2.91 -8.02 -15.15
N ALA A 101 -1.93 -8.91 -15.31
CA ALA A 101 -0.54 -8.54 -15.19
C ALA A 101 -0.09 -7.74 -16.40
N TRP A 102 0.29 -6.49 -16.16
CA TRP A 102 0.92 -5.64 -17.15
C TRP A 102 2.37 -5.32 -16.74
N GLN A 103 3.27 -5.35 -17.71
CA GLN A 103 4.68 -5.05 -17.51
C GLN A 103 5.26 -4.33 -18.72
N GLU A 104 5.98 -3.23 -18.52
CA GLU A 104 6.90 -2.75 -19.55
C GLU A 104 8.10 -3.72 -19.69
N LEU A 105 8.45 -4.10 -20.90
CA LEU A 105 9.61 -4.93 -21.23
C LEU A 105 10.77 -4.06 -21.78
N PRO A 106 12.03 -4.51 -21.65
CA PRO A 106 13.16 -3.72 -22.12
C PRO A 106 13.08 -3.36 -23.60
N GLY A 107 13.61 -2.17 -23.93
CA GLY A 107 13.77 -1.70 -25.29
C GLY A 107 12.82 -0.58 -25.74
N THR A 108 11.87 -0.15 -24.90
CA THR A 108 11.01 1.02 -25.20
C THR A 108 11.85 2.26 -25.54
N LYS A 109 11.41 2.99 -26.57
CA LYS A 109 12.01 4.22 -27.07
C LYS A 109 10.93 5.18 -27.58
N LEU A 110 11.12 6.46 -27.31
CA LEU A 110 10.35 7.56 -27.86
C LEU A 110 11.32 8.63 -28.39
N SER A 111 11.06 9.14 -29.58
CA SER A 111 11.83 10.19 -30.23
C SER A 111 10.86 11.20 -30.84
N VAL A 112 11.01 12.48 -30.51
CA VAL A 112 10.14 13.56 -31.00
C VAL A 112 11.00 14.64 -31.64
N ASN A 113 10.62 15.11 -32.82
CA ASN A 113 11.42 16.02 -33.64
C ASN A 113 12.85 15.51 -33.94
N ASN A 114 13.04 14.19 -34.04
CA ASN A 114 14.34 13.50 -34.17
C ASN A 114 15.28 13.68 -32.97
N ILE A 115 14.72 13.99 -31.79
CA ILE A 115 15.43 14.00 -30.50
C ILE A 115 14.95 12.78 -29.73
N ASP A 116 15.86 11.83 -29.49
CA ASP A 116 15.60 10.67 -28.64
C ASP A 116 15.41 11.12 -27.19
N LEU A 117 14.31 10.71 -26.57
CA LEU A 117 13.91 11.12 -25.23
C LEU A 117 14.42 10.13 -24.17
N THR A 118 14.71 10.65 -22.99
CA THR A 118 15.16 9.87 -21.83
C THR A 118 13.97 9.23 -21.11
N SER A 119 13.91 7.89 -21.12
CA SER A 119 12.88 7.10 -20.42
C SER A 119 13.20 6.95 -18.93
N SER A 120 12.20 7.08 -18.05
CA SER A 120 12.36 6.87 -16.60
C SER A 120 13.13 5.58 -16.28
N ARG A 121 12.83 4.49 -16.99
CA ARG A 121 13.40 3.16 -16.78
C ARG A 121 14.87 3.00 -17.19
N ASN A 122 15.37 3.91 -18.02
CA ASN A 122 16.75 3.86 -18.52
C ASN A 122 17.58 5.06 -18.04
N THR A 123 17.09 5.78 -17.02
CA THR A 123 17.70 7.02 -16.50
C THR A 123 18.59 6.72 -15.30
N PRO A 124 19.91 6.99 -15.37
CA PRO A 124 20.72 7.16 -14.17
C PRO A 124 20.33 8.46 -13.45
N ASP A 125 20.48 8.51 -12.12
CA ASP A 125 20.05 9.59 -11.20
C ASP A 125 20.53 11.03 -11.52
N ASN A 126 21.29 11.22 -12.60
CA ASN A 126 21.87 12.50 -13.02
C ASN A 126 21.33 13.03 -14.37
N LEU A 127 20.33 12.38 -14.98
CA LEU A 127 19.65 12.87 -16.19
C LEU A 127 18.18 13.18 -15.90
N THR A 128 17.65 14.22 -16.55
CA THR A 128 16.22 14.55 -16.50
C THR A 128 15.42 13.48 -17.24
N VAL A 129 14.42 12.88 -16.59
CA VAL A 129 13.44 12.02 -17.23
C VAL A 129 12.58 12.84 -18.18
N ASP A 130 12.59 12.51 -19.47
CA ASP A 130 11.76 13.19 -20.47
C ASP A 130 10.37 12.56 -20.60
N PHE A 131 10.29 11.23 -20.48
CA PHE A 131 9.03 10.47 -20.58
C PHE A 131 8.98 9.21 -19.72
N THR A 132 7.75 8.78 -19.42
CA THR A 132 7.41 7.52 -18.75
C THR A 132 6.38 6.78 -19.59
N THR A 133 6.42 5.45 -19.60
CA THR A 133 5.38 4.61 -20.23
C THR A 133 4.21 4.48 -19.26
N MET A 134 2.98 4.75 -19.70
CA MET A 134 1.82 4.63 -18.81
C MET A 134 1.49 3.16 -18.50
N SER A 135 1.14 2.86 -17.25
CA SER A 135 0.69 1.53 -16.85
C SER A 135 -0.57 1.12 -17.60
N TYR A 136 -0.64 -0.15 -18.00
CA TYR A 136 -1.65 -0.72 -18.92
C TYR A 136 -1.61 -0.18 -20.36
N SER A 137 -0.54 0.52 -20.78
CA SER A 137 -0.33 0.94 -22.17
C SER A 137 -0.17 -0.23 -23.15
N GLY A 138 -0.75 -0.08 -24.35
CA GLY A 138 -0.62 -1.01 -25.46
C GLY A 138 0.80 -1.13 -26.04
N ASN A 139 1.06 -2.26 -26.72
CA ASN A 139 2.32 -2.59 -27.39
C ASN A 139 2.29 -2.10 -28.86
N SER A 140 3.39 -1.56 -29.38
CA SER A 140 3.42 -1.04 -30.77
C SER A 140 3.65 -2.12 -31.83
N LEU A 141 4.01 -3.34 -31.40
CA LEU A 141 4.31 -4.52 -32.25
C LEU A 141 5.38 -4.26 -33.32
N GLY A 142 6.26 -3.29 -33.08
CA GLY A 142 7.30 -2.83 -33.99
C GLY A 142 7.56 -1.32 -33.89
N PHE A 143 8.57 -0.83 -34.61
CA PHE A 143 8.82 0.61 -34.72
C PHE A 143 7.73 1.29 -35.55
N ILE A 144 7.25 2.44 -35.08
CA ILE A 144 6.25 3.28 -35.74
C ILE A 144 6.82 4.68 -35.92
N ASP A 145 6.93 5.10 -37.18
CA ASP A 145 7.15 6.49 -37.56
C ASP A 145 5.81 7.16 -37.88
N SER A 146 5.58 8.35 -37.34
CA SER A 146 4.36 9.12 -37.50
C SER A 146 4.63 10.63 -37.26
N ALA A 147 3.57 11.41 -37.05
CA ALA A 147 3.62 12.82 -36.72
C ALA A 147 2.69 13.14 -35.55
N ALA A 148 3.09 14.13 -34.76
CA ALA A 148 2.27 14.69 -33.70
C ALA A 148 1.03 15.42 -34.27
N THR A 149 -0.04 15.44 -33.50
CA THR A 149 -1.20 16.31 -33.71
C THR A 149 -1.76 16.67 -32.35
N PHE A 150 -1.81 17.96 -32.06
CA PHE A 150 -2.25 18.50 -30.79
C PHE A 150 -3.77 18.49 -30.73
N ILE A 151 -4.29 18.01 -29.61
CA ILE A 151 -5.71 18.13 -29.25
C ILE A 151 -5.89 19.44 -28.48
N THR A 152 -5.00 19.71 -27.51
CA THR A 152 -4.82 21.00 -26.83
C THR A 152 -4.59 22.15 -27.83
N PRO A 153 -5.56 23.08 -28.00
CA PRO A 153 -5.49 24.13 -29.00
C PRO A 153 -4.85 25.42 -28.48
N ASP A 154 -4.88 25.66 -27.17
CA ASP A 154 -4.17 26.73 -26.49
C ASP A 154 -3.52 26.26 -25.16
N PHE A 155 -2.27 26.67 -24.96
CA PHE A 155 -1.44 26.27 -23.82
C PHE A 155 -1.18 27.50 -22.94
N GLN A 156 -2.11 27.82 -22.05
CA GLN A 156 -2.07 29.06 -21.24
C GLN A 156 -2.76 28.90 -19.87
N PHE A 157 -2.16 28.18 -18.92
CA PHE A 157 -2.67 27.95 -17.57
C PHE A 157 -3.13 29.20 -16.80
N ASP A 158 -2.41 30.32 -16.96
CA ASP A 158 -2.74 31.58 -16.29
C ASP A 158 -3.86 32.36 -17.00
N SER A 159 -4.43 31.84 -18.10
CA SER A 159 -5.47 32.51 -18.87
C SER A 159 -6.86 32.28 -18.27
N PRO A 160 -7.72 33.31 -18.16
CA PRO A 160 -9.09 33.17 -17.67
C PRO A 160 -10.03 32.40 -18.62
N ASN A 161 -9.52 31.91 -19.77
CA ASN A 161 -10.22 31.01 -20.68
C ASN A 161 -9.58 29.61 -20.78
N TYR A 162 -8.58 29.29 -19.95
CA TYR A 162 -7.93 27.99 -19.96
C TYR A 162 -8.98 26.90 -19.72
N ASP A 163 -9.01 25.93 -20.61
CA ASP A 163 -9.84 24.74 -20.53
C ASP A 163 -8.93 23.56 -20.17
N ASP A 164 -9.21 22.88 -19.06
CA ASP A 164 -8.42 21.71 -18.66
C ASP A 164 -9.03 20.40 -19.17
N THR A 165 -10.20 20.43 -19.83
CA THR A 165 -10.88 19.22 -20.35
C THR A 165 -10.39 18.75 -21.71
N ASP A 166 -9.27 19.27 -22.23
CA ASP A 166 -8.67 18.83 -23.50
C ASP A 166 -8.61 17.31 -23.68
N GLY A 167 -9.36 16.77 -24.63
CA GLY A 167 -9.41 15.35 -24.97
C GLY A 167 -10.27 14.51 -24.01
N CYS A 168 -11.00 15.13 -23.09
CA CYS A 168 -11.94 14.47 -22.18
C CYS A 168 -13.28 14.22 -22.86
N GLU A 169 -13.68 15.10 -23.76
CA GLU A 169 -14.83 14.96 -24.62
C GLU A 169 -14.42 14.32 -25.96
N PRO A 170 -15.20 13.36 -26.51
CA PRO A 170 -15.04 12.91 -27.89
C PRO A 170 -15.10 14.07 -28.90
N GLU A 171 -15.79 15.14 -28.53
CA GLU A 171 -15.95 16.36 -29.32
C GLU A 171 -14.64 17.12 -29.58
N ASP A 172 -13.63 17.01 -28.71
CA ASP A 172 -12.34 17.72 -28.85
C ASP A 172 -11.54 17.26 -30.07
N PHE A 173 -11.83 16.04 -30.51
CA PHE A 173 -11.23 15.41 -31.67
C PHE A 173 -11.96 15.78 -32.98
N ASN A 174 -13.09 16.50 -32.91
CA ASN A 174 -13.86 16.87 -34.09
C ASN A 174 -13.06 17.78 -35.03
N ASN A 175 -13.11 17.47 -36.32
CA ASN A 175 -12.38 18.18 -37.39
C ASN A 175 -10.84 18.05 -37.33
N ILE A 176 -10.29 17.28 -36.37
CA ILE A 176 -8.87 16.96 -36.30
C ILE A 176 -8.59 15.69 -37.11
N ASN A 177 -7.65 15.73 -38.06
CA ASN A 177 -7.23 14.54 -38.81
C ASN A 177 -6.17 13.75 -38.02
N LEU A 178 -6.64 12.90 -37.11
CA LEU A 178 -5.78 12.10 -36.24
C LEU A 178 -5.43 10.71 -36.81
N GLN A 179 -6.03 10.30 -37.94
CA GLN A 179 -5.87 8.96 -38.49
C GLN A 179 -4.40 8.59 -38.74
N GLY A 180 -3.88 7.65 -37.95
CA GLY A 180 -2.50 7.18 -38.05
C GLY A 180 -1.45 8.06 -37.38
N ARG A 181 -1.87 9.12 -36.66
CA ARG A 181 -1.02 10.11 -36.00
C ARG A 181 -0.86 9.85 -34.50
N VAL A 182 0.03 10.59 -33.86
CA VAL A 182 0.20 10.59 -32.40
C VAL A 182 -0.57 11.78 -31.83
N ALA A 183 -1.50 11.53 -30.92
CA ALA A 183 -2.21 12.58 -30.20
C ALA A 183 -1.30 13.19 -29.12
N ILE A 184 -1.19 14.51 -29.07
CA ILE A 184 -0.52 15.22 -27.97
C ILE A 184 -1.60 15.95 -27.18
N ILE A 185 -1.73 15.62 -25.89
CA ILE A 185 -2.82 16.06 -25.02
C ILE A 185 -2.26 16.55 -23.69
N GLN A 186 -2.80 17.63 -23.15
CA GLN A 186 -2.49 18.11 -21.81
C GLN A 186 -3.14 17.22 -20.73
N ARG A 187 -2.42 16.96 -19.62
CA ARG A 187 -3.03 16.44 -18.38
C ARG A 187 -4.02 17.47 -17.80
N GLY A 188 -5.18 17.03 -17.31
CA GLY A 188 -6.21 17.90 -16.70
C GLY A 188 -7.61 17.43 -17.06
N GLY A 189 -8.64 17.92 -16.35
CA GLY A 189 -10.06 17.69 -16.62
C GLY A 189 -10.57 16.25 -16.47
N CYS A 190 -9.79 15.25 -16.87
CA CYS A 190 -10.17 13.84 -16.86
C CYS A 190 -8.99 12.87 -16.73
N SER A 191 -9.32 11.62 -16.42
CA SER A 191 -8.38 10.49 -16.32
C SER A 191 -7.57 10.26 -17.61
N PHE A 192 -6.37 9.69 -17.45
CA PHE A 192 -5.53 9.30 -18.59
C PHE A 192 -6.21 8.28 -19.51
N ASN A 193 -6.99 7.37 -18.94
CA ASN A 193 -7.79 6.39 -19.67
C ASN A 193 -8.79 7.07 -20.62
N THR A 194 -9.53 8.07 -20.13
CA THR A 194 -10.50 8.84 -20.92
C THR A 194 -9.82 9.50 -22.13
N LYS A 195 -8.70 10.20 -21.90
CA LYS A 195 -7.93 10.88 -22.97
C LYS A 195 -7.39 9.88 -23.99
N ALA A 196 -6.85 8.75 -23.54
CA ALA A 196 -6.28 7.73 -24.41
C ALA A 196 -7.35 7.00 -25.23
N LEU A 197 -8.49 6.67 -24.63
CA LEU A 197 -9.63 6.04 -25.28
C LEU A 197 -10.25 6.95 -26.34
N ASN A 198 -10.50 8.23 -26.03
CA ASN A 198 -11.02 9.18 -27.02
C ASN A 198 -10.05 9.36 -28.20
N ALA A 199 -8.74 9.43 -27.94
CA ALA A 199 -7.72 9.49 -28.98
C ALA A 199 -7.69 8.24 -29.87
N GLU A 200 -7.82 7.04 -29.29
CA GLU A 200 -7.91 5.78 -30.03
C GLU A 200 -9.15 5.72 -30.91
N LEU A 201 -10.32 6.08 -30.37
CA LEU A 201 -11.59 6.15 -31.10
C LEU A 201 -11.56 7.18 -32.24
N ALA A 202 -10.80 8.27 -32.08
CA ALA A 202 -10.51 9.25 -33.12
C ALA A 202 -9.45 8.79 -34.15
N GLY A 203 -8.86 7.60 -33.99
CA GLY A 203 -7.95 6.97 -34.95
C GLY A 203 -6.46 7.25 -34.74
N ALA A 204 -6.05 7.69 -33.54
CA ALA A 204 -4.65 7.79 -33.16
C ALA A 204 -3.93 6.43 -33.23
N LYS A 205 -2.60 6.49 -33.33
CA LYS A 205 -1.70 5.33 -33.20
C LYS A 205 -0.95 5.28 -31.88
N ALA A 206 -0.93 6.38 -31.15
CA ALA A 206 -0.41 6.52 -29.80
C ALA A 206 -0.90 7.84 -29.21
N VAL A 207 -0.83 7.99 -27.90
CA VAL A 207 -1.04 9.24 -27.18
C VAL A 207 0.21 9.60 -26.38
N ILE A 208 0.54 10.89 -26.33
CA ILE A 208 1.51 11.46 -25.40
C ILE A 208 0.77 12.50 -24.56
N ILE A 209 0.63 12.22 -23.27
CA ILE A 209 -0.01 13.11 -22.30
C ILE A 209 1.08 13.85 -21.53
N PHE A 210 1.17 15.16 -21.70
CA PHE A 210 2.20 15.97 -21.04
C PHE A 210 1.66 16.68 -19.79
N ASN A 211 2.53 16.92 -18.81
CA ASN A 211 2.15 17.44 -17.50
C ASN A 211 1.63 18.89 -17.55
N GLN A 212 1.07 19.37 -16.44
CA GLN A 212 0.37 20.67 -16.36
C GLN A 212 1.27 21.89 -16.13
N GLY A 213 2.37 21.76 -15.41
CA GLY A 213 3.28 22.88 -15.08
C GLY A 213 2.69 24.06 -14.30
N ASN A 214 1.43 23.98 -13.87
CA ASN A 214 0.73 24.95 -13.03
C ASN A 214 1.29 25.08 -11.59
N SER A 215 2.17 24.16 -11.20
CA SER A 215 2.94 24.17 -9.96
C SER A 215 4.27 23.44 -10.18
N GLU A 216 5.26 23.62 -9.29
CA GLU A 216 6.58 22.99 -9.44
C GLU A 216 6.47 21.45 -9.56
N GLY A 217 5.71 20.79 -8.67
CA GLY A 217 5.47 19.34 -8.70
C GLY A 217 4.56 18.83 -9.83
N ARG A 218 4.21 19.67 -10.81
CA ARG A 218 3.48 19.28 -12.03
C ARG A 218 4.29 19.53 -13.31
N LYS A 219 5.61 19.69 -13.23
CA LYS A 219 6.46 19.95 -14.41
C LYS A 219 7.08 18.70 -15.02
N ASP A 220 7.40 17.71 -14.20
CA ASP A 220 8.16 16.52 -14.59
C ASP A 220 7.34 15.51 -15.41
N ALA A 221 7.97 14.42 -15.85
CA ALA A 221 7.31 13.43 -16.69
C ALA A 221 6.13 12.79 -15.95
N VAL A 222 4.97 12.74 -16.60
CA VAL A 222 3.79 12.09 -16.02
C VAL A 222 4.05 10.59 -15.90
N ASN A 223 4.25 10.09 -14.68
CA ASN A 223 3.93 8.70 -14.38
C ASN A 223 2.41 8.60 -14.20
N GLY A 224 1.79 7.57 -14.76
CA GLY A 224 0.33 7.49 -14.82
C GLY A 224 -0.18 6.16 -15.33
N THR A 225 -1.42 5.83 -14.98
CA THR A 225 -2.06 4.55 -15.31
C THR A 225 -3.30 4.75 -16.17
N LEU A 226 -3.53 3.85 -17.13
CA LEU A 226 -4.80 3.74 -17.83
C LEU A 226 -5.84 2.93 -17.01
N GLY A 227 -5.43 2.29 -15.92
CA GLY A 227 -6.28 1.38 -15.13
C GLY A 227 -6.29 -0.05 -15.68
N SER A 228 -6.44 -1.03 -14.80
CA SER A 228 -6.46 -2.46 -15.17
C SER A 228 -7.69 -2.86 -15.97
N ASP A 229 -8.75 -2.06 -15.90
CA ASP A 229 -10.01 -2.14 -16.64
C ASP A 229 -9.98 -1.43 -18.00
N THR A 230 -8.85 -0.83 -18.41
CA THR A 230 -8.75 -0.14 -19.70
C THR A 230 -9.00 -1.08 -20.89
N GLU A 231 -9.80 -0.63 -21.86
CA GLU A 231 -9.91 -1.28 -23.17
C GLU A 231 -8.91 -0.69 -24.21
N VAL A 232 -8.11 0.30 -23.82
CA VAL A 232 -7.21 1.02 -24.72
C VAL A 232 -6.10 0.10 -25.25
N SER A 233 -5.95 0.02 -26.57
CA SER A 233 -4.95 -0.84 -27.22
C SER A 233 -3.75 -0.10 -27.83
N ILE A 234 -3.83 1.24 -27.93
CA ILE A 234 -2.71 2.06 -28.40
C ILE A 234 -1.67 2.35 -27.31
N PRO A 235 -0.40 2.55 -27.69
CA PRO A 235 0.65 3.10 -26.84
C PRO A 235 0.29 4.45 -26.21
N ALA A 236 0.58 4.59 -24.91
CA ALA A 236 0.36 5.80 -24.12
C ALA A 236 1.63 6.14 -23.33
N PHE A 237 2.11 7.37 -23.50
CA PHE A 237 3.28 7.90 -22.83
C PHE A 237 2.91 9.13 -22.01
N GLY A 238 3.50 9.26 -20.83
CA GLY A 238 3.51 10.51 -20.08
C GLY A 238 4.79 11.30 -20.35
N ALA A 239 4.71 12.62 -20.48
CA ALA A 239 5.85 13.47 -20.79
C ALA A 239 5.93 14.71 -19.90
N ARG A 240 7.12 15.29 -19.74
CA ARG A 240 7.32 16.51 -18.95
C ARG A 240 6.74 17.76 -19.65
N TYR A 241 6.22 18.69 -18.86
CA TYR A 241 5.53 19.91 -19.30
C TYR A 241 6.33 20.70 -20.36
N GLU A 242 7.63 20.89 -20.12
CA GLU A 242 8.50 21.70 -20.98
C GLU A 242 8.58 21.14 -22.42
N LEU A 243 8.57 19.81 -22.57
CA LEU A 243 8.61 19.17 -23.89
C LEU A 243 7.31 19.38 -24.66
N GLY A 244 6.16 19.20 -24.01
CA GLY A 244 4.86 19.47 -24.62
C GLY A 244 4.74 20.91 -25.11
N ALA A 245 5.19 21.87 -24.28
CA ALA A 245 5.27 23.29 -24.63
C ALA A 245 6.15 23.55 -25.87
N GLN A 246 7.37 22.99 -25.88
CA GLN A 246 8.31 23.15 -27.00
C GLN A 246 7.75 22.54 -28.30
N TRP A 247 7.12 21.36 -28.23
CA TRP A 247 6.52 20.71 -29.39
C TRP A 247 5.29 21.46 -29.92
N PHE A 248 4.49 22.08 -29.04
CA PHE A 248 3.34 22.90 -29.42
C PHE A 248 3.77 24.14 -30.20
N GLU A 249 4.81 24.85 -29.75
CA GLU A 249 5.37 25.99 -30.50
C GLU A 249 5.93 25.55 -31.86
N LEU A 250 6.67 24.44 -31.93
CA LEU A 250 7.18 23.88 -33.19
C LEU A 250 6.05 23.50 -34.16
N ALA A 251 4.93 22.98 -33.66
CA ALA A 251 3.79 22.54 -34.47
C ALA A 251 3.08 23.68 -35.23
N LYS A 252 3.33 24.96 -34.88
CA LYS A 252 2.81 26.13 -35.59
C LYS A 252 3.49 26.34 -36.94
N ASP A 253 4.77 25.95 -37.05
CA ASP A 253 5.60 26.16 -38.25
C ASP A 253 5.86 24.86 -39.03
N ILE A 254 5.95 23.71 -38.35
CA ILE A 254 6.31 22.41 -38.96
C ILE A 254 5.41 21.27 -38.51
N GLN A 255 5.33 20.21 -39.32
CA GLN A 255 4.79 18.94 -38.87
C GLN A 255 5.85 18.23 -38.02
N VAL A 256 5.66 18.19 -36.70
CA VAL A 256 6.59 17.55 -35.76
C VAL A 256 6.56 16.02 -35.94
N PRO A 257 7.68 15.37 -36.34
CA PRO A 257 7.73 13.91 -36.47
C PRO A 257 7.85 13.24 -35.09
N VAL A 258 7.28 12.05 -34.98
CA VAL A 258 7.35 11.19 -33.79
C VAL A 258 7.73 9.78 -34.23
N SER A 259 8.74 9.19 -33.60
CA SER A 259 9.15 7.79 -33.82
C SER A 259 9.19 7.07 -32.49
N PHE A 260 8.61 5.88 -32.41
CA PHE A 260 8.57 5.10 -31.18
C PHE A 260 8.57 3.60 -31.40
N PHE A 261 9.00 2.88 -30.36
CA PHE A 261 8.76 1.46 -30.17
C PHE A 261 8.48 1.28 -28.68
N ILE A 262 7.37 0.64 -28.33
CA ILE A 262 7.03 0.29 -26.95
C ILE A 262 6.86 -1.21 -26.87
N ASN A 263 7.47 -1.80 -25.84
CA ASN A 263 7.46 -3.22 -25.63
C ASN A 263 6.76 -3.49 -24.30
N THR A 264 5.51 -3.92 -24.32
CA THR A 264 4.73 -4.25 -23.11
C THR A 264 4.24 -5.68 -23.17
N LYS A 265 4.10 -6.30 -22.00
CA LYS A 265 3.41 -7.56 -21.77
C LYS A 265 2.10 -7.23 -21.06
N ASP A 266 1.00 -7.81 -21.51
CA ASP A 266 -0.32 -7.66 -20.94
C ASP A 266 -1.00 -9.03 -21.03
N GLU A 267 -1.28 -9.64 -19.88
CA GLU A 267 -1.81 -11.00 -19.77
C GLU A 267 -2.71 -11.17 -18.54
N LEU A 268 -3.74 -11.99 -18.69
CA LEU A 268 -4.50 -12.48 -17.54
C LEU A 268 -3.72 -13.64 -16.89
N VAL A 269 -3.38 -13.47 -15.63
CA VAL A 269 -2.70 -14.45 -14.77
C VAL A 269 -3.56 -14.75 -13.55
N GLU A 270 -3.38 -15.93 -12.97
CA GLU A 270 -3.98 -16.29 -11.69
C GLU A 270 -3.02 -15.93 -10.56
N THR A 271 -3.51 -15.31 -9.49
CA THR A 271 -2.72 -14.98 -8.30
C THR A 271 -3.48 -15.29 -7.00
N GLU A 272 -2.79 -15.25 -5.86
CA GLU A 272 -3.19 -15.97 -4.64
C GLU A 272 -2.93 -15.17 -3.35
N ASN A 273 -3.98 -14.62 -2.72
CA ASN A 273 -3.87 -14.17 -1.33
C ASN A 273 -3.71 -15.39 -0.40
N VAL A 274 -2.73 -15.38 0.52
CA VAL A 274 -2.60 -16.40 1.57
C VAL A 274 -3.17 -15.88 2.88
N ILE A 275 -4.08 -16.62 3.50
CA ILE A 275 -4.68 -16.27 4.79
C ILE A 275 -4.44 -17.42 5.78
N ALA A 276 -3.95 -17.09 6.98
CA ALA A 276 -3.69 -18.06 8.03
C ALA A 276 -4.28 -17.61 9.38
N GLU A 277 -4.95 -18.52 10.10
CA GLU A 277 -5.59 -18.23 11.39
C GLU A 277 -5.06 -19.10 12.52
N THR A 278 -5.00 -18.54 13.73
CA THR A 278 -4.85 -19.35 14.95
C THR A 278 -6.02 -20.33 15.07
N VAL A 279 -5.78 -21.52 15.60
CA VAL A 279 -6.87 -22.47 15.91
C VAL A 279 -7.79 -21.90 17.01
N GLY A 280 -7.19 -21.41 18.09
CA GLY A 280 -7.88 -20.76 19.21
C GLY A 280 -8.25 -19.28 19.00
N GLY A 281 -8.69 -18.64 20.08
CA GLY A 281 -9.14 -17.25 20.09
C GLY A 281 -10.61 -17.05 19.68
N ASN A 282 -11.22 -15.97 20.18
CA ASN A 282 -12.59 -15.57 19.89
C ASN A 282 -12.76 -15.24 18.40
N LYS A 283 -13.49 -16.09 17.67
CA LYS A 283 -13.77 -15.92 16.23
C LYS A 283 -14.60 -14.68 15.88
N ASP A 284 -15.30 -14.09 16.85
CA ASP A 284 -16.15 -12.91 16.65
C ASP A 284 -15.37 -11.60 16.93
N ASN A 285 -14.13 -11.71 17.45
CA ASN A 285 -13.13 -10.64 17.57
C ASN A 285 -11.83 -11.07 16.87
N ILE A 286 -11.69 -10.73 15.59
CA ILE A 286 -10.48 -11.01 14.81
C ILE A 286 -9.58 -9.77 14.82
N VAL A 287 -8.37 -9.95 15.36
CA VAL A 287 -7.23 -9.05 15.17
C VAL A 287 -6.52 -9.53 13.91
N MET A 288 -6.54 -8.70 12.87
CA MET A 288 -5.94 -9.03 11.58
C MET A 288 -4.61 -8.28 11.42
N LEU A 289 -3.66 -8.90 10.74
CA LEU A 289 -2.42 -8.26 10.30
C LEU A 289 -2.01 -8.74 8.91
N GLY A 290 -1.33 -7.89 8.15
CA GLY A 290 -0.90 -8.21 6.79
C GLY A 290 0.33 -7.45 6.32
N ALA A 291 0.92 -8.01 5.26
CA ALA A 291 1.93 -7.44 4.38
C ALA A 291 1.63 -7.97 2.97
N HIS A 292 2.00 -7.28 1.90
CA HIS A 292 1.95 -7.90 0.57
C HIS A 292 3.13 -8.84 0.38
N LEU A 293 2.92 -9.83 -0.49
CA LEU A 293 3.91 -10.86 -0.78
C LEU A 293 4.53 -10.68 -2.16
N ASP A 294 3.92 -9.88 -3.02
CA ASP A 294 4.50 -9.55 -4.32
C ASP A 294 5.66 -8.57 -4.20
N SER A 295 6.21 -8.21 -5.35
CA SER A 295 7.24 -7.20 -5.56
C SER A 295 7.07 -6.63 -6.96
N VAL A 296 7.67 -5.48 -7.25
CA VAL A 296 7.81 -5.03 -8.63
C VAL A 296 8.52 -6.06 -9.52
N PRO A 297 8.29 -6.04 -10.85
CA PRO A 297 8.99 -6.91 -11.81
C PRO A 297 10.51 -6.63 -11.94
N GLU A 298 10.99 -5.50 -11.45
CA GLU A 298 12.36 -5.01 -11.57
C GLU A 298 13.37 -5.74 -10.66
N GLY A 299 12.96 -6.10 -9.44
CA GLY A 299 13.84 -6.58 -8.38
C GLY A 299 13.24 -7.67 -7.49
N PRO A 300 14.02 -8.24 -6.56
CA PRO A 300 13.56 -9.32 -5.70
C PRO A 300 12.67 -8.85 -4.53
N GLY A 301 12.61 -7.55 -4.24
CA GLY A 301 11.65 -6.94 -3.31
C GLY A 301 11.85 -7.36 -1.85
N ILE A 302 13.07 -7.21 -1.33
CA ILE A 302 13.43 -7.76 -0.01
C ILE A 302 13.15 -6.80 1.13
N ASN A 303 13.36 -5.49 0.97
CA ASN A 303 12.71 -4.53 1.86
C ASN A 303 11.22 -4.43 1.51
N ASP A 304 10.89 -4.43 0.21
CA ASP A 304 9.57 -4.14 -0.34
C ASP A 304 8.92 -5.35 -1.04
N ASN A 305 8.03 -6.12 -0.39
CA ASN A 305 7.72 -6.13 1.04
C ASN A 305 8.09 -7.48 1.67
N GLY A 306 9.31 -7.94 1.36
CA GLY A 306 9.94 -9.04 2.07
C GLY A 306 10.09 -8.75 3.56
N SER A 307 10.31 -7.49 3.95
CA SER A 307 10.50 -7.06 5.35
C SER A 307 9.27 -7.28 6.22
N GLY A 308 8.10 -6.82 5.78
CA GLY A 308 6.82 -7.07 6.46
C GLY A 308 6.49 -8.55 6.49
N THR A 309 6.61 -9.23 5.33
CA THR A 309 6.40 -10.69 5.22
C THR A 309 7.25 -11.47 6.22
N ALA A 310 8.54 -11.17 6.35
CA ALA A 310 9.44 -11.82 7.29
C ALA A 310 9.09 -11.53 8.77
N GLY A 311 8.67 -10.31 9.08
CA GLY A 311 8.21 -9.93 10.42
C GLY A 311 6.94 -10.68 10.83
N LEU A 312 5.95 -10.80 9.92
CA LEU A 312 4.73 -11.59 10.15
C LEU A 312 5.04 -13.06 10.38
N LEU A 313 5.90 -13.66 9.55
CA LEU A 313 6.27 -15.08 9.65
C LEU A 313 6.96 -15.38 10.98
N GLU A 314 7.96 -14.59 11.40
CA GLU A 314 8.66 -14.86 12.66
C GLU A 314 7.77 -14.61 13.89
N TYR A 315 6.86 -13.63 13.83
CA TYR A 315 5.86 -13.44 14.89
C TYR A 315 4.91 -14.65 15.01
N ALA A 316 4.38 -15.16 13.89
CA ALA A 316 3.55 -16.37 13.90
C ALA A 316 4.31 -17.60 14.42
N VAL A 317 5.52 -17.82 13.92
CA VAL A 317 6.41 -18.89 14.36
C VAL A 317 6.71 -18.79 15.86
N THR A 318 6.94 -17.58 16.39
CA THR A 318 7.18 -17.34 17.82
C THR A 318 5.93 -17.63 18.66
N MET A 319 4.75 -17.16 18.24
CA MET A 319 3.48 -17.43 18.93
C MET A 319 3.19 -18.93 19.02
N ALA A 320 3.46 -19.69 17.95
CA ALA A 320 3.31 -21.14 17.96
C ALA A 320 4.34 -21.85 18.85
N LYS A 321 5.63 -21.46 18.79
CA LYS A 321 6.70 -22.00 19.67
C LYS A 321 6.42 -21.77 21.16
N LEU A 322 5.78 -20.66 21.51
CA LEU A 322 5.40 -20.31 22.89
C LEU A 322 4.06 -20.92 23.35
N GLU A 323 3.36 -21.64 22.47
CA GLU A 323 2.01 -22.18 22.70
C GLU A 323 1.02 -21.11 23.22
N ALA A 324 1.13 -19.87 22.68
CA ALA A 324 0.48 -18.68 23.23
C ALA A 324 -1.07 -18.79 23.23
N PRO A 325 -1.74 -18.72 24.40
CA PRO A 325 -3.18 -18.96 24.53
C PRO A 325 -4.00 -17.69 24.19
N VAL A 326 -3.98 -17.29 22.91
CA VAL A 326 -4.65 -16.05 22.45
C VAL A 326 -6.13 -15.97 22.81
N VAL A 327 -6.57 -14.80 23.28
CA VAL A 327 -7.94 -14.51 23.70
C VAL A 327 -8.79 -14.13 22.49
N ASN A 328 -8.31 -13.19 21.67
CA ASN A 328 -8.89 -12.84 20.38
C ASN A 328 -8.29 -13.71 19.26
N LYS A 329 -9.01 -13.94 18.17
CA LYS A 329 -8.48 -14.73 17.04
C LYS A 329 -7.48 -13.88 16.26
N LEU A 330 -6.30 -14.42 15.97
CA LEU A 330 -5.36 -13.80 15.03
C LEU A 330 -5.60 -14.31 13.61
N ARG A 331 -5.64 -13.39 12.66
CA ARG A 331 -5.67 -13.68 11.22
C ARG A 331 -4.53 -12.96 10.52
N PHE A 332 -3.61 -13.71 9.94
CA PHE A 332 -2.50 -13.25 9.13
C PHE A 332 -2.95 -13.26 7.66
N ALA A 333 -2.53 -12.26 6.89
CA ALA A 333 -2.73 -12.23 5.45
C ALA A 333 -1.44 -11.83 4.72
N TRP A 334 -1.24 -12.45 3.58
CA TRP A 334 -0.20 -12.10 2.61
C TRP A 334 -0.90 -11.79 1.30
N TRP A 335 -0.83 -10.53 0.88
CA TRP A 335 -1.61 -10.03 -0.23
C TRP A 335 -0.92 -10.26 -1.58
N ALA A 336 -1.75 -10.27 -2.62
CA ALA A 336 -1.35 -10.40 -4.01
C ALA A 336 -1.60 -9.10 -4.79
N ALA A 337 -0.70 -8.74 -5.69
CA ALA A 337 -0.88 -7.61 -6.60
C ALA A 337 -1.19 -6.29 -5.85
N GLU A 338 -0.51 -6.06 -4.72
CA GLU A 338 -0.54 -4.76 -4.03
C GLU A 338 0.05 -3.68 -4.94
N GLU A 339 1.21 -4.00 -5.52
CA GLU A 339 2.02 -3.15 -6.40
C GLU A 339 1.20 -2.60 -7.58
N ALA A 340 0.25 -3.41 -8.04
CA ALA A 340 -0.65 -3.11 -9.15
C ALA A 340 -1.92 -2.30 -8.76
N GLY A 341 -2.03 -1.87 -7.49
CA GLY A 341 -3.14 -1.05 -6.98
C GLY A 341 -4.00 -1.72 -5.90
N LEU A 342 -3.38 -2.35 -4.89
CA LEU A 342 -4.03 -2.99 -3.73
C LEU A 342 -5.01 -4.12 -4.10
N VAL A 343 -4.75 -4.84 -5.19
CA VAL A 343 -5.74 -5.71 -5.84
C VAL A 343 -6.20 -6.82 -4.90
N GLY A 344 -5.26 -7.51 -4.23
CA GLY A 344 -5.52 -8.63 -3.34
C GLY A 344 -6.29 -8.25 -2.08
N SER A 345 -5.86 -7.21 -1.37
CA SER A 345 -6.54 -6.74 -0.15
C SER A 345 -7.92 -6.16 -0.47
N GLN A 346 -8.06 -5.37 -1.53
CA GLN A 346 -9.37 -4.89 -1.98
C GLN A 346 -10.29 -6.05 -2.38
N TYR A 347 -9.81 -7.05 -3.14
CA TYR A 347 -10.62 -8.21 -3.52
C TYR A 347 -11.18 -8.93 -2.28
N TYR A 348 -10.33 -9.15 -1.27
CA TYR A 348 -10.71 -9.73 0.00
C TYR A 348 -11.75 -8.89 0.76
N THR A 349 -11.51 -7.59 0.95
CA THR A 349 -12.43 -6.74 1.73
C THR A 349 -13.74 -6.48 0.99
N ASN A 350 -13.75 -6.40 -0.33
CA ASN A 350 -14.98 -6.34 -1.11
C ASN A 350 -15.82 -7.62 -1.00
N GLN A 351 -15.20 -8.81 -1.08
CA GLN A 351 -15.92 -10.07 -0.88
C GLN A 351 -16.47 -10.22 0.55
N LEU A 352 -15.72 -9.80 1.57
CA LEU A 352 -16.08 -10.04 2.96
C LEU A 352 -16.97 -8.95 3.55
N PHE A 353 -16.68 -7.67 3.31
CA PHE A 353 -17.30 -6.55 4.02
C PHE A 353 -18.49 -5.94 3.27
N ALA A 354 -18.49 -5.91 1.93
CA ALA A 354 -19.62 -5.37 1.17
C ALA A 354 -20.93 -6.13 1.46
N PRO A 355 -20.98 -7.49 1.48
CA PRO A 355 -22.21 -8.21 1.81
C PRO A 355 -22.70 -7.96 3.24
N LEU A 356 -21.79 -7.74 4.20
CA LEU A 356 -22.11 -7.41 5.59
C LEU A 356 -22.68 -5.99 5.70
N ARG A 357 -22.12 -5.02 4.97
CA ARG A 357 -22.64 -3.64 4.93
C ARG A 357 -24.02 -3.57 4.27
N SER A 358 -24.27 -4.37 3.23
CA SER A 358 -25.62 -4.52 2.65
C SER A 358 -26.58 -5.31 3.55
N GLN A 359 -26.08 -6.26 4.36
CA GLN A 359 -26.90 -6.96 5.36
C GLN A 359 -27.36 -6.00 6.46
N ALA A 360 -26.43 -5.24 7.04
CA ALA A 360 -26.72 -4.23 8.05
C ALA A 360 -27.77 -3.21 7.55
N GLU A 361 -27.66 -2.79 6.29
CA GLU A 361 -28.62 -1.87 5.69
C GLU A 361 -30.03 -2.45 5.59
N ARG A 362 -30.16 -3.68 5.07
CA ARG A 362 -31.46 -4.37 5.00
C ARG A 362 -32.08 -4.56 6.37
N GLU A 363 -31.30 -4.99 7.36
CA GLU A 363 -31.80 -5.18 8.72
C GLU A 363 -32.33 -3.87 9.35
N ILE A 364 -31.64 -2.75 9.12
CA ILE A 364 -32.10 -1.43 9.61
C ILE A 364 -33.30 -0.90 8.81
N LEU A 365 -33.36 -1.13 7.49
CA LEU A 365 -34.53 -0.79 6.67
C LEU A 365 -35.77 -1.58 7.12
N ASP A 366 -35.64 -2.89 7.35
CA ASP A 366 -36.69 -3.77 7.88
C ASP A 366 -37.13 -3.32 9.29
N GLU A 367 -36.19 -2.95 10.18
CA GLU A 367 -36.48 -2.43 11.53
C GLU A 367 -37.21 -1.07 11.52
N LEU A 368 -36.96 -0.25 10.51
CA LEU A 368 -37.58 1.08 10.35
C LEU A 368 -38.86 1.08 9.49
N GLY A 369 -39.14 0.00 8.76
CA GLY A 369 -40.25 -0.09 7.81
C GLY A 369 -40.04 0.78 6.56
N LEU A 370 -38.80 0.81 6.05
CA LEU A 370 -38.38 1.54 4.86
C LEU A 370 -38.03 0.57 3.72
N ASP A 371 -38.28 0.97 2.47
CA ASP A 371 -38.08 0.11 1.29
C ASP A 371 -36.84 0.51 0.46
N ASP A 372 -36.26 1.70 0.70
CA ASP A 372 -35.19 2.29 -0.11
C ASP A 372 -34.11 2.94 0.78
N PRO A 373 -32.81 2.58 0.64
CA PRO A 373 -31.71 3.20 1.39
C PRO A 373 -31.65 4.73 1.32
N SER A 374 -32.14 5.36 0.24
CA SER A 374 -32.19 6.82 0.09
C SER A 374 -33.16 7.51 1.05
N GLN A 375 -34.00 6.74 1.76
CA GLN A 375 -34.91 7.24 2.80
C GLN A 375 -34.23 7.41 4.16
N LEU A 376 -33.03 6.86 4.36
CA LEU A 376 -32.32 6.89 5.65
C LEU A 376 -31.80 8.30 5.96
N THR A 377 -32.07 8.78 7.18
CA THR A 377 -31.44 10.01 7.69
C THR A 377 -29.98 9.77 8.07
N LYS A 378 -29.23 10.86 8.30
CA LYS A 378 -27.83 10.82 8.72
C LYS A 378 -27.61 9.98 9.98
N GLU A 379 -28.51 10.09 10.95
CA GLU A 379 -28.50 9.34 12.21
C GLU A 379 -28.90 7.87 12.01
N GLN A 380 -29.77 7.57 11.04
CA GLN A 380 -30.14 6.20 10.70
C GLN A 380 -29.00 5.47 9.97
N LEU A 381 -28.20 6.18 9.16
CA LEU A 381 -26.96 5.63 8.60
C LEU A 381 -25.94 5.25 9.69
N ASP A 382 -25.89 5.99 10.81
CA ASP A 382 -25.03 5.63 11.95
C ASP A 382 -25.49 4.33 12.63
N LEU A 383 -26.80 4.01 12.61
CA LEU A 383 -27.31 2.71 13.04
C LEU A 383 -26.87 1.57 12.10
N VAL A 384 -26.83 1.83 10.79
CA VAL A 384 -26.33 0.87 9.79
C VAL A 384 -24.84 0.61 9.99
N GLU A 385 -24.03 1.65 10.19
CA GLU A 385 -22.60 1.49 10.50
C GLU A 385 -22.41 0.69 11.80
N LYS A 386 -23.17 0.99 12.85
CA LYS A 386 -23.12 0.23 14.10
C LYS A 386 -23.48 -1.25 13.90
N ARG A 387 -24.57 -1.56 13.19
CA ARG A 387 -24.97 -2.95 12.90
C ARG A 387 -23.92 -3.65 12.04
N TYR A 388 -23.29 -2.94 11.10
CA TYR A 388 -22.15 -3.46 10.34
C TYR A 388 -20.96 -3.81 11.25
N TYR A 389 -20.60 -2.98 12.23
CA TYR A 389 -19.54 -3.29 13.20
C TYR A 389 -19.88 -4.46 14.15
N GLU A 390 -21.17 -4.67 14.44
CA GLU A 390 -21.66 -5.85 15.18
C GLU A 390 -21.53 -7.13 14.33
N LEU A 391 -21.86 -7.07 13.04
CA LEU A 391 -21.78 -8.19 12.10
C LEU A 391 -20.34 -8.53 11.65
N ASN A 392 -19.48 -7.53 11.48
CA ASN A 392 -18.12 -7.72 10.99
C ASN A 392 -17.19 -8.25 12.10
N ARG A 393 -16.63 -9.43 11.88
CA ARG A 393 -15.72 -10.10 12.84
C ARG A 393 -14.31 -9.53 12.84
N VAL A 394 -13.85 -8.93 11.75
CA VAL A 394 -12.56 -8.24 11.70
C VAL A 394 -12.74 -6.90 12.40
N LYS A 395 -12.07 -6.72 13.54
CA LYS A 395 -12.19 -5.51 14.38
C LYS A 395 -11.07 -4.52 14.12
N MET A 396 -9.91 -5.01 13.68
CA MET A 396 -8.76 -4.19 13.33
C MET A 396 -7.86 -4.88 12.30
N TYR A 397 -7.05 -4.09 11.59
CA TYR A 397 -6.04 -4.54 10.65
C TYR A 397 -4.71 -3.80 10.86
N LEU A 398 -3.62 -4.54 11.12
CA LEU A 398 -2.27 -3.99 11.23
C LEU A 398 -1.47 -4.24 9.95
N ASN A 399 -0.92 -3.18 9.38
CA ASN A 399 -0.20 -3.20 8.12
C ASN A 399 1.30 -3.05 8.34
N PHE A 400 2.09 -3.93 7.74
CA PHE A 400 3.54 -3.89 7.87
C PHE A 400 4.15 -3.88 6.48
N ASP A 401 4.76 -2.75 6.17
CA ASP A 401 5.23 -2.43 4.83
C ASP A 401 6.51 -1.63 4.91
N MET A 402 7.50 -2.01 4.10
CA MET A 402 8.88 -1.51 4.14
C MET A 402 9.34 -1.20 5.58
N ILE A 403 9.46 -2.24 6.42
CA ILE A 403 9.82 -2.12 7.83
C ILE A 403 11.34 -2.26 8.10
N GLY A 404 12.16 -2.27 7.06
CA GLY A 404 13.60 -2.56 7.13
C GLY A 404 14.52 -1.66 6.29
N SER A 405 14.08 -0.48 5.83
CA SER A 405 14.81 0.37 4.89
C SER A 405 16.26 0.68 5.32
N PRO A 406 17.22 0.79 4.38
CA PRO A 406 18.65 0.91 4.70
C PRO A 406 18.96 2.20 5.46
N ASN A 407 18.32 3.30 5.06
CA ASN A 407 18.46 4.63 5.64
C ASN A 407 17.17 5.01 6.40
N TYR A 408 16.63 4.07 7.16
CA TYR A 408 15.33 4.15 7.85
C TYR A 408 15.07 5.40 8.72
N ILE A 409 13.79 5.72 8.87
CA ILE A 409 13.19 6.32 10.07
C ILE A 409 12.38 5.26 10.85
N PHE A 410 11.88 5.57 12.05
CA PHE A 410 10.84 4.76 12.70
C PHE A 410 9.46 5.44 12.56
N GLY A 411 8.79 5.20 11.44
CA GLY A 411 7.46 5.75 11.16
C GLY A 411 6.34 4.93 11.82
N VAL A 412 5.42 5.61 12.52
CA VAL A 412 4.19 5.04 13.08
C VAL A 412 3.00 5.72 12.40
N MET A 413 2.05 4.94 11.85
CA MET A 413 0.85 5.52 11.20
C MET A 413 0.07 6.42 12.17
N ASP A 414 -0.12 7.68 11.79
CA ASP A 414 -0.90 8.68 12.54
C ASP A 414 -2.39 8.27 12.51
N GLY A 415 -2.89 7.84 13.67
CA GLY A 415 -4.15 7.13 13.84
C GLY A 415 -5.32 8.02 14.27
N ASP A 416 -5.09 9.28 14.65
CA ASP A 416 -6.12 10.31 14.78
C ASP A 416 -5.99 11.48 13.80
N LEU A 417 -4.96 11.48 12.95
CA LEU A 417 -4.57 12.59 12.08
C LEU A 417 -4.22 13.86 12.88
N SER A 418 -3.64 13.73 14.08
CA SER A 418 -3.26 14.89 14.90
C SER A 418 -2.00 15.61 14.40
N ASP A 419 -1.06 14.88 13.79
CA ASP A 419 0.23 15.41 13.33
C ASP A 419 0.32 15.57 11.80
N THR A 420 -0.41 14.75 11.03
CA THR A 420 -0.23 14.62 9.57
C THR A 420 -1.44 15.05 8.73
N LYS A 421 -2.51 15.56 9.34
CA LYS A 421 -3.73 15.98 8.62
C LYS A 421 -3.47 16.91 7.43
N ASP A 422 -2.61 17.90 7.62
CA ASP A 422 -2.24 18.92 6.63
C ASP A 422 -0.98 18.52 5.82
N SER A 423 -0.50 17.27 5.96
CA SER A 423 0.62 16.74 5.17
C SER A 423 0.24 16.62 3.69
N PRO A 424 1.14 16.98 2.74
CA PRO A 424 0.91 16.70 1.32
C PRO A 424 0.83 15.19 1.03
N ASP A 425 1.38 14.37 1.92
CA ASP A 425 1.43 12.91 1.82
C ASP A 425 0.16 12.25 2.42
N ASN A 426 -0.78 13.01 3.00
CA ASN A 426 -2.05 12.49 3.53
C ASN A 426 -3.13 12.44 2.44
N ALA A 427 -3.62 11.23 2.13
CA ALA A 427 -4.69 11.01 1.16
C ALA A 427 -6.10 11.20 1.74
N TYR A 428 -6.27 11.16 3.06
CA TYR A 428 -7.58 11.32 3.70
C TYR A 428 -7.86 12.79 4.01
N THR A 429 -8.40 13.49 3.01
CA THR A 429 -8.68 14.93 3.09
C THR A 429 -10.06 15.27 3.69
N GLY A 430 -10.25 16.55 4.02
CA GLY A 430 -11.52 17.10 4.48
C GLY A 430 -11.90 16.64 5.89
N ASP A 431 -13.12 16.11 6.01
CA ASP A 431 -13.74 15.69 7.28
C ASP A 431 -13.69 14.16 7.46
N PHE A 432 -12.67 13.50 6.92
CA PHE A 432 -12.35 12.13 7.32
C PHE A 432 -12.06 12.08 8.82
N VAL A 433 -12.58 11.05 9.47
CA VAL A 433 -12.34 10.76 10.88
C VAL A 433 -11.91 9.29 10.93
N PRO A 434 -10.66 8.99 11.32
CA PRO A 434 -10.19 7.61 11.43
C PRO A 434 -11.13 6.73 12.27
N PRO A 435 -11.30 5.44 11.93
CA PRO A 435 -12.20 4.57 12.67
C PRO A 435 -11.83 4.45 14.16
N PHE A 436 -12.83 4.21 15.00
CA PHE A 436 -12.64 4.07 16.44
C PHE A 436 -11.66 2.91 16.75
N GLY A 437 -10.57 3.24 17.47
CA GLY A 437 -9.49 2.32 17.80
C GLY A 437 -8.17 2.62 17.09
N THR A 438 -8.19 3.31 15.95
CA THR A 438 -6.99 3.64 15.14
C THR A 438 -5.95 4.43 15.95
N SER A 439 -6.37 5.49 16.66
CA SER A 439 -5.48 6.26 17.55
C SER A 439 -5.01 5.50 18.79
N HIS A 440 -5.75 4.48 19.23
CA HIS A 440 -5.26 3.60 20.29
C HIS A 440 -4.14 2.69 19.77
N ILE A 441 -4.27 2.16 18.54
CA ILE A 441 -3.23 1.35 17.88
C ILE A 441 -1.92 2.14 17.79
N GLU A 442 -1.99 3.37 17.28
CA GLU A 442 -0.86 4.31 17.28
C GLU A 442 -0.26 4.50 18.68
N SER A 443 -1.10 4.76 19.70
CA SER A 443 -0.61 4.98 21.07
C SER A 443 0.15 3.78 21.66
N ILE A 444 -0.25 2.54 21.31
CA ILE A 444 0.44 1.32 21.76
C ILE A 444 1.77 1.12 20.99
N PHE A 445 1.84 1.46 19.70
CA PHE A 445 3.12 1.51 18.96
C PHE A 445 4.07 2.55 19.57
N ASN A 446 3.61 3.79 19.76
CA ASN A 446 4.39 4.85 20.38
C ASN A 446 4.79 4.49 21.82
N GLN A 447 3.95 3.78 22.59
CA GLN A 447 4.33 3.25 23.90
C GLN A 447 5.52 2.28 23.80
N PHE A 448 5.52 1.34 22.86
CA PHE A 448 6.62 0.40 22.66
C PHE A 448 7.94 1.12 22.38
N PHE A 449 7.97 2.06 21.42
CA PHE A 449 9.19 2.80 21.08
C PHE A 449 9.68 3.68 22.24
N ASN A 450 8.78 4.37 22.94
CA ASN A 450 9.10 5.16 24.13
C ASN A 450 9.71 4.31 25.26
N GLN A 451 9.18 3.10 25.51
CA GLN A 451 9.75 2.16 26.49
C GLN A 451 11.18 1.74 26.14
N HIS A 452 11.50 1.66 24.84
CA HIS A 452 12.84 1.36 24.33
C HIS A 452 13.73 2.60 24.16
N SER A 453 13.23 3.80 24.50
CA SER A 453 13.92 5.09 24.30
C SER A 453 14.29 5.37 22.84
N ILE A 454 13.41 4.97 21.92
CA ILE A 454 13.53 5.18 20.47
C ILE A 454 12.50 6.25 20.07
N SER A 455 12.95 7.28 19.35
CA SER A 455 12.07 8.30 18.76
C SER A 455 11.22 7.71 17.62
N THR A 456 10.07 8.32 17.33
CA THR A 456 9.23 7.97 16.18
C THR A 456 8.93 9.21 15.34
N VAL A 457 8.54 8.99 14.09
CA VAL A 457 7.99 10.01 13.18
C VAL A 457 6.53 9.65 12.89
N PRO A 458 5.58 10.60 12.95
CA PRO A 458 4.20 10.33 12.55
C PRO A 458 4.12 10.14 11.03
N GLN A 459 3.61 8.99 10.60
CA GLN A 459 3.52 8.60 9.20
C GLN A 459 2.14 8.98 8.62
N ALA A 460 2.17 9.79 7.58
CA ALA A 460 0.97 10.26 6.88
C ALA A 460 0.25 9.12 6.15
N LEU A 461 -1.08 9.22 6.10
CA LEU A 461 -1.96 8.19 5.56
C LEU A 461 -2.13 8.32 4.03
N SER A 462 -1.13 7.88 3.27
CA SER A 462 -1.02 8.03 1.80
C SER A 462 -1.95 7.18 0.92
N LYS A 463 -2.64 6.18 1.48
CA LYS A 463 -3.33 5.09 0.77
C LYS A 463 -2.46 4.24 -0.20
N ARG A 464 -1.13 4.37 -0.18
CA ARG A 464 -0.15 3.55 -0.95
C ARG A 464 0.18 2.19 -0.29
N SER A 465 -0.78 1.53 0.39
CA SER A 465 -0.59 0.19 0.98
C SER A 465 -1.94 -0.42 1.44
N ASP A 466 -1.97 -1.73 1.68
CA ASP A 466 -3.18 -2.56 1.88
C ASP A 466 -4.12 -2.09 3.00
N TYR A 467 -3.64 -1.33 3.99
CA TYR A 467 -4.50 -0.76 5.05
C TYR A 467 -5.63 0.11 4.49
N ALA A 468 -5.43 0.76 3.34
CA ALA A 468 -6.48 1.54 2.69
C ALA A 468 -7.69 0.68 2.33
N GLY A 469 -7.45 -0.56 1.91
CA GLY A 469 -8.47 -1.57 1.65
C GLY A 469 -9.29 -1.97 2.88
N PHE A 470 -8.85 -1.64 4.10
CA PHE A 470 -9.57 -1.87 5.36
C PHE A 470 -10.16 -0.57 5.94
N ALA A 471 -9.43 0.53 5.85
CA ALA A 471 -9.82 1.86 6.31
C ALA A 471 -11.10 2.37 5.61
N ASP A 472 -11.21 2.17 4.28
CA ASP A 472 -12.40 2.53 3.50
C ASP A 472 -13.65 1.74 3.93
N TRP A 473 -13.47 0.58 4.57
CA TRP A 473 -14.54 -0.22 5.17
C TRP A 473 -14.71 0.03 6.68
N GLY A 474 -14.17 1.13 7.19
CA GLY A 474 -14.31 1.57 8.58
C GLY A 474 -13.58 0.70 9.60
N ILE A 475 -12.67 -0.19 9.18
CA ILE A 475 -11.93 -1.05 10.11
C ILE A 475 -10.79 -0.25 10.73
N ALA A 476 -10.64 -0.32 12.05
CA ALA A 476 -9.53 0.33 12.75
C ALA A 476 -8.20 -0.21 12.23
N PHE A 477 -7.27 0.69 11.93
CA PHE A 477 -6.00 0.32 11.32
C PHE A 477 -4.80 0.93 12.05
N GLY A 478 -3.61 0.51 11.63
CA GLY A 478 -2.34 1.09 12.04
C GLY A 478 -1.21 0.27 11.46
N GLY A 479 0.02 0.70 11.67
CA GLY A 479 1.16 0.07 11.02
C GLY A 479 2.45 0.83 11.23
N LEU A 480 3.51 0.25 10.68
CA LEU A 480 4.87 0.78 10.72
C LEU A 480 5.38 0.95 9.30
N PHE A 481 6.23 1.95 9.10
CA PHE A 481 6.90 2.24 7.83
C PHE A 481 8.28 2.81 8.13
N THR A 482 9.30 2.44 7.36
CA THR A 482 10.67 2.96 7.57
C THR A 482 11.14 3.95 6.51
N GLY A 483 10.26 4.30 5.56
CA GLY A 483 10.55 5.25 4.49
C GLY A 483 10.95 4.55 3.19
N ALA A 484 10.52 5.13 2.08
CA ALA A 484 10.85 4.69 0.72
C ALA A 484 11.73 5.76 0.02
N GLU A 485 11.27 6.29 -1.11
CA GLU A 485 12.03 7.22 -1.96
C GLU A 485 12.42 8.57 -1.33
N LYS A 486 11.66 9.05 -0.33
CA LYS A 486 11.82 10.39 0.23
C LYS A 486 13.19 10.58 0.87
N THR A 487 13.82 11.72 0.64
CA THR A 487 15.15 12.02 1.18
C THR A 487 15.11 12.33 2.67
N LYS A 488 16.02 11.69 3.41
CA LYS A 488 16.22 11.90 4.85
C LYS A 488 16.76 13.30 5.12
N SER A 489 16.14 14.02 6.04
CA SER A 489 16.61 15.33 6.49
C SER A 489 17.83 15.22 7.43
N GLN A 490 18.56 16.32 7.58
CA GLN A 490 19.67 16.42 8.54
C GLN A 490 19.24 16.10 9.99
N GLN A 491 18.03 16.48 10.40
CA GLN A 491 17.51 16.20 11.74
C GLN A 491 17.25 14.69 11.93
N GLU A 492 16.63 14.03 10.96
CA GLU A 492 16.39 12.59 10.99
C GLU A 492 17.70 11.77 10.93
N ALA A 493 18.73 12.29 10.25
CA ALA A 493 20.07 11.69 10.29
C ALA A 493 20.75 11.83 11.67
N GLU A 494 20.45 12.89 12.42
CA GLU A 494 20.90 13.06 13.81
C GLU A 494 20.11 12.17 14.79
N ASP A 495 18.81 11.98 14.57
CA ASP A 495 17.92 11.20 15.45
C ASP A 495 17.99 9.67 15.21
N PHE A 496 18.11 9.23 13.95
CA PHE A 496 18.06 7.82 13.56
C PHE A 496 19.39 7.27 13.01
N GLY A 497 20.35 8.15 12.70
CA GLY A 497 21.56 7.81 11.95
C GLY A 497 21.30 7.69 10.44
N GLY A 498 22.30 7.17 9.72
CA GLY A 498 22.28 7.09 8.26
C GLY A 498 22.82 8.35 7.59
N GLU A 499 22.40 8.60 6.35
CA GLU A 499 22.91 9.70 5.51
C GLU A 499 21.79 10.68 5.18
N ALA A 500 22.03 11.96 5.45
CA ALA A 500 21.13 13.06 5.05
C ALA A 500 21.21 13.29 3.53
N ASP A 501 20.19 13.97 2.98
CA ASP A 501 20.04 14.26 1.54
C ASP A 501 20.03 12.99 0.64
N THR A 502 19.80 11.82 1.24
CA THR A 502 19.73 10.50 0.60
C THR A 502 18.37 9.86 0.90
N ALA A 503 17.78 9.14 -0.06
CA ALA A 503 16.50 8.43 0.14
C ALA A 503 16.52 7.51 1.37
N TYR A 504 15.38 7.28 2.01
CA TYR A 504 15.26 6.28 3.08
C TYR A 504 15.52 4.86 2.55
N ASP A 505 15.02 4.58 1.35
CA ASP A 505 15.36 3.43 0.52
C ASP A 505 15.73 3.89 -0.89
N HIS A 506 17.00 3.73 -1.24
CA HIS A 506 17.57 4.11 -2.54
C HIS A 506 17.39 3.04 -3.62
N CYS A 507 16.98 1.84 -3.23
CA CYS A 507 16.71 0.71 -4.11
C CYS A 507 15.22 0.39 -4.24
N TYR A 508 14.36 1.24 -3.68
CA TYR A 508 12.91 1.17 -3.82
C TYR A 508 12.50 0.99 -5.29
N HIS A 509 11.62 0.01 -5.53
CA HIS A 509 11.19 -0.44 -6.87
C HIS A 509 12.33 -0.76 -7.87
N GLN A 510 13.54 -1.09 -7.41
CA GLN A 510 14.69 -1.35 -8.27
C GLN A 510 15.27 -2.76 -8.10
N ALA A 511 16.07 -3.16 -9.08
CA ALA A 511 16.78 -4.44 -9.10
C ALA A 511 17.76 -4.66 -7.93
N CYS A 512 18.09 -3.61 -7.17
CA CYS A 512 18.96 -3.66 -6.00
C CYS A 512 18.23 -3.76 -4.66
N ASP A 513 16.90 -3.85 -4.61
CA ASP A 513 16.19 -4.21 -3.37
C ASP A 513 16.33 -5.71 -3.07
N ASP A 514 17.57 -6.09 -2.80
CA ASP A 514 18.02 -7.42 -2.39
C ASP A 514 18.33 -7.45 -0.88
N PHE A 515 18.80 -8.59 -0.37
CA PHE A 515 19.05 -8.76 1.06
C PHE A 515 20.10 -7.78 1.64
N ASN A 516 20.96 -7.19 0.81
CA ASN A 516 21.93 -6.18 1.22
C ASN A 516 21.31 -4.78 1.39
N ASN A 517 20.08 -4.57 0.90
CA ASN A 517 19.33 -3.31 1.05
C ASN A 517 18.63 -3.18 2.42
N VAL A 518 18.65 -4.21 3.27
CA VAL A 518 17.86 -4.22 4.52
C VAL A 518 18.66 -3.89 5.78
N SER A 519 18.26 -2.84 6.48
CA SER A 519 18.69 -2.55 7.86
C SER A 519 18.15 -3.60 8.83
N GLN A 520 19.00 -4.58 9.18
CA GLN A 520 18.66 -5.59 10.20
C GLN A 520 18.33 -5.00 11.57
N THR A 521 18.73 -3.75 11.85
CA THR A 521 18.35 -3.03 13.08
C THR A 521 16.92 -2.53 13.00
N ALA A 522 16.53 -1.85 11.91
CA ALA A 522 15.16 -1.38 11.72
C ALA A 522 14.18 -2.56 11.64
N LEU A 523 14.49 -3.54 10.78
CA LEU A 523 13.72 -4.77 10.61
C LEU A 523 13.43 -5.47 11.95
N TYR A 524 14.46 -5.66 12.78
CA TYR A 524 14.31 -6.34 14.06
C TYR A 524 13.48 -5.52 15.05
N THR A 525 13.78 -4.23 15.22
CA THR A 525 13.03 -3.36 16.13
C THR A 525 11.56 -3.25 15.73
N ASN A 526 11.27 -3.13 14.42
CA ASN A 526 9.89 -3.10 13.93
C ASN A 526 9.20 -4.47 14.05
N THR A 527 9.92 -5.59 13.90
CA THR A 527 9.33 -6.92 14.16
C THR A 527 9.00 -7.11 15.63
N GLN A 528 9.84 -6.61 16.56
CA GLN A 528 9.52 -6.60 17.99
C GLN A 528 8.30 -5.71 18.29
N SER A 529 8.22 -4.53 17.67
CA SER A 529 7.08 -3.61 17.79
C SER A 529 5.78 -4.23 17.26
N LEU A 530 5.81 -4.82 16.06
CA LEU A 530 4.74 -5.65 15.47
C LEU A 530 4.27 -6.73 16.44
N ALA A 531 5.21 -7.52 16.98
CA ALA A 531 4.92 -8.62 17.88
C ALA A 531 4.29 -8.13 19.19
N TYR A 532 4.81 -7.03 19.76
CA TYR A 532 4.26 -6.38 20.95
C TYR A 532 2.81 -5.93 20.71
N VAL A 533 2.56 -5.08 19.71
CA VAL A 533 1.24 -4.50 19.48
C VAL A 533 0.22 -5.56 19.09
N THR A 534 0.59 -6.51 18.22
CA THR A 534 -0.34 -7.59 17.82
C THR A 534 -0.68 -8.50 19.00
N THR A 535 0.30 -8.83 19.86
CA THR A 535 0.05 -9.65 21.06
C THR A 535 -0.80 -8.90 22.09
N PHE A 536 -0.56 -7.61 22.30
CA PHE A 536 -1.37 -6.78 23.19
C PHE A 536 -2.87 -6.89 22.83
N TYR A 537 -3.22 -6.72 21.54
CA TYR A 537 -4.59 -6.90 21.07
C TYR A 537 -5.06 -8.36 21.04
N ALA A 538 -4.16 -9.33 20.87
CA ALA A 538 -4.47 -10.76 20.99
C ALA A 538 -4.97 -11.15 22.40
N PHE A 539 -4.58 -10.40 23.43
CA PHE A 539 -4.92 -10.64 24.84
C PHE A 539 -5.87 -9.59 25.46
N SER A 540 -6.17 -8.49 24.76
CA SER A 540 -7.06 -7.42 25.28
C SER A 540 -8.55 -7.78 25.28
N GLU A 541 -9.20 -7.63 26.45
CA GLU A 541 -10.65 -7.59 26.58
C GLU A 541 -11.09 -6.41 27.48
N PRO A 542 -11.84 -5.41 26.96
CA PRO A 542 -12.22 -5.22 25.56
C PRO A 542 -11.01 -4.89 24.68
N LEU A 543 -11.16 -5.12 23.37
CA LEU A 543 -10.10 -4.94 22.36
C LEU A 543 -9.64 -3.47 22.23
N PHE A 544 -10.55 -2.51 22.42
CA PHE A 544 -10.24 -1.09 22.58
C PHE A 544 -10.82 -0.58 23.91
N PRO A 545 -10.15 0.37 24.60
CA PRO A 545 -10.70 1.03 25.78
C PRO A 545 -11.97 1.79 25.40
N ALA A 546 -12.96 1.83 26.30
CA ALA A 546 -14.22 2.53 26.02
C ALA A 546 -13.97 4.01 25.65
N GLN A 547 -14.56 4.45 24.54
CA GLN A 547 -14.42 5.81 24.03
C GLN A 547 -14.78 6.82 25.13
N GLN A 548 -13.85 7.69 25.51
CA GLN A 548 -14.18 8.77 26.42
C GLN A 548 -15.12 9.75 25.70
N PRO A 549 -16.22 10.20 26.34
CA PRO A 549 -17.10 11.18 25.73
C PRO A 549 -16.33 12.47 25.49
N ASP A 550 -16.49 13.02 24.29
CA ASP A 550 -15.70 14.14 23.81
C ASP A 550 -15.79 15.34 24.75
N LYS A 551 -14.66 16.04 24.97
CA LYS A 551 -14.67 17.23 25.85
C LYS A 551 -15.49 18.38 25.24
N ASP A 552 -15.59 18.41 23.91
CA ASP A 552 -16.29 19.44 23.15
C ASP A 552 -17.83 19.30 23.16
N ASP A 553 -18.37 18.09 23.37
CA ASP A 553 -19.82 17.88 23.48
C ASP A 553 -20.44 18.63 24.66
N LYS A 554 -19.64 18.98 25.68
CA LYS A 554 -20.08 19.81 26.81
C LYS A 554 -20.04 21.31 26.54
N ILE A 555 -19.51 21.76 25.40
CA ILE A 555 -19.34 23.18 25.03
C ILE A 555 -19.93 23.50 23.64
N LYS A 556 -20.98 22.79 23.20
CA LYS A 556 -21.78 23.16 22.02
C LYS A 556 -23.27 23.39 22.31
N ILE A 557 -23.55 24.22 23.33
CA ILE A 557 -24.82 24.98 23.41
C ILE A 557 -24.55 26.42 22.94
N SER A 558 -24.30 26.56 21.63
CA SER A 558 -24.26 27.85 20.95
C SER A 558 -24.80 27.66 19.53
N SER A 559 -25.93 28.29 19.23
CA SER A 559 -26.61 28.16 17.94
C SER A 559 -25.89 28.94 16.84
N GLN A 560 -24.96 28.28 16.15
CA GLN A 560 -24.51 28.71 14.84
C GLN A 560 -24.61 27.54 13.86
N LEU A 561 -25.35 27.77 12.78
CA LEU A 561 -25.47 26.85 11.64
C LEU A 561 -24.15 26.86 10.87
N ILE A 562 -23.22 26.01 11.31
CA ILE A 562 -22.11 25.58 10.47
C ILE A 562 -22.73 24.72 9.35
N PRO A 563 -22.37 24.91 8.06
CA PRO A 563 -22.81 24.00 7.01
C PRO A 563 -22.30 22.59 7.34
N GLU A 564 -23.22 21.65 7.57
CA GLU A 564 -22.84 20.26 7.81
C GLU A 564 -22.20 19.68 6.55
N ARG A 565 -20.90 19.41 6.63
CA ARG A 565 -20.17 18.66 5.61
C ARG A 565 -20.41 17.16 5.80
N SER A 566 -20.31 16.42 4.70
CA SER A 566 -20.52 14.97 4.68
C SER A 566 -19.31 14.24 5.24
N ARG A 567 -19.47 13.59 6.40
CA ARG A 567 -18.52 12.60 6.90
C ARG A 567 -18.42 11.44 5.89
N LEU A 568 -17.20 10.96 5.66
CA LEU A 568 -16.96 9.74 4.89
C LEU A 568 -17.60 8.53 5.57
N ARG A 569 -18.30 7.72 4.78
CA ARG A 569 -19.13 6.60 5.24
C ARG A 569 -18.44 5.27 4.98
N VAL A 570 -18.79 4.25 5.76
CA VAL A 570 -18.29 2.88 5.56
C VAL A 570 -18.61 2.40 4.13
N GLY A 571 -17.57 2.04 3.37
CA GLY A 571 -17.64 1.63 1.98
C GLY A 571 -17.47 2.79 0.96
N THR A 572 -17.41 4.05 1.41
CA THR A 572 -17.09 5.19 0.55
C THR A 572 -15.58 5.29 0.38
N ARG A 573 -15.10 4.98 -0.82
CA ARG A 573 -13.68 5.13 -1.17
C ARG A 573 -13.38 6.58 -1.55
N LEU A 574 -12.40 7.18 -0.90
CA LEU A 574 -11.64 8.29 -1.51
C LEU A 574 -10.56 7.75 -2.45
N LYS A 575 -10.20 8.50 -3.48
CA LYS A 575 -8.92 8.30 -4.17
C LYS A 575 -7.76 8.68 -3.25
N ALA A 576 -6.55 8.23 -3.58
CA ALA A 576 -5.37 8.83 -2.96
C ALA A 576 -5.34 10.33 -3.30
N THR A 577 -4.73 11.18 -2.46
CA THR A 577 -4.41 12.53 -2.93
C THR A 577 -3.39 12.43 -4.06
N SER A 578 -3.40 13.41 -4.96
CA SER A 578 -2.25 13.66 -5.81
C SER A 578 -1.08 14.02 -4.90
N SER A 579 -0.25 13.04 -4.57
CA SER A 579 0.95 13.29 -3.78
C SER A 579 1.83 14.29 -4.53
N LEU A 580 2.51 15.16 -3.80
CA LEU A 580 3.54 16.04 -4.39
C LEU A 580 4.85 15.27 -4.67
N SER A 581 4.77 13.94 -4.76
CA SER A 581 5.91 13.05 -4.90
C SER A 581 5.93 12.45 -6.32
N ASP A 582 7.00 12.79 -7.01
CA ASP A 582 7.28 12.58 -8.42
C ASP A 582 7.87 11.18 -8.70
N HIS A 583 7.11 10.13 -8.41
CA HIS A 583 7.61 8.76 -8.55
C HIS A 583 7.80 8.37 -10.01
N GLY A 584 9.07 8.15 -10.39
CA GLY A 584 9.43 7.69 -11.74
C GLY A 584 9.07 6.22 -12.04
N HIS A 585 8.71 5.41 -11.03
CA HIS A 585 8.51 3.96 -11.15
C HIS A 585 7.37 3.37 -10.32
N PHE A 586 6.48 2.68 -11.04
CA PHE A 586 5.48 1.69 -10.62
C PHE A 586 4.89 1.83 -9.21
N HIS A 587 4.05 2.82 -9.01
CA HIS A 587 2.76 2.48 -8.38
C HIS A 587 1.71 2.35 -9.48
N GLY A 588 0.68 1.56 -9.21
CA GLY A 588 -0.64 1.78 -9.82
C GLY A 588 -1.25 3.10 -9.32
N ASP A 589 -0.57 4.23 -9.56
CA ASP A 589 -0.91 5.54 -9.00
C ASP A 589 -2.39 5.83 -9.21
N LEU A 590 -3.09 6.03 -8.08
CA LEU A 590 -4.52 6.31 -8.05
C LEU A 590 -4.87 7.74 -8.53
N ASP A 591 -3.93 8.37 -9.26
CA ASP A 591 -4.04 9.54 -10.14
C ASP A 591 -4.96 9.26 -11.36
N GLN A 592 -6.04 8.50 -11.15
CA GLN A 592 -7.24 8.70 -11.95
C GLN A 592 -7.89 10.00 -11.46
N ASP A 593 -7.71 11.11 -12.16
CA ASP A 593 -8.55 12.30 -11.97
C ASP A 593 -10.06 11.97 -12.29
N ILE A 594 -11.03 12.83 -11.92
CA ILE A 594 -12.55 12.71 -11.93
C ILE A 594 -13.21 11.59 -11.10
N ASP A 595 -14.45 11.70 -10.59
CA ASP A 595 -15.50 12.75 -10.69
C ASP A 595 -15.73 13.51 -9.37
#